data_AF-A0AA84ZAY6-F1
#
_entry.id   AF-A0AA84ZAY6-F1
#
_cell.length_a   1.000
_cell.length_b   1.000
_cell.length_c   1.000
_cell.angle_alpha   90.00
_cell.angle_beta   90.00
_cell.angle_gamma   90.00
#
_symmetry.space_group_name_H-M   'P 1'
#
loop_
_entity.id
_entity.type
_entity.pdbx_description
1 polymer ?
#
loop_
_entity_poly.entity_id
_entity_poly.type
_entity_poly.pdbx_seq_one_letter_code
_entity_poly.pdbx_strand_id
1 'polypeptide(L)'
;MSKLLSLILQPIGIVFIVLAFLVDRWGCGRLLDSCLYYYKTTTIMLMLCLIIGMSFLIVAFSLDLATIISSSLDFNATYNSIKLILLIVGLSGIFSGILIYAVKIERDYSQLICVVGIVIACQVALLNLFLYPCFFERKTKVVVATTAVK
;
A
#
# COMPACT_ATOMS: atom_id res chain seq x y z
N MET A 1 5.06 2.93 -18.25
CA MET A 1 5.91 1.96 -17.54
C MET A 1 5.52 1.76 -16.07
N SER A 2 5.13 2.79 -15.33
CA SER A 2 4.77 2.68 -13.91
C SER A 2 3.56 1.79 -13.60
N LYS A 3 2.56 1.71 -14.48
CA LYS A 3 1.33 0.91 -14.27
C LYS A 3 1.57 -0.61 -14.30
N LEU A 4 2.35 -1.09 -15.25
CA LEU A 4 2.75 -2.50 -15.33
C LEU A 4 3.57 -2.92 -14.11
N LEU A 5 4.44 -2.03 -13.62
CA LEU A 5 5.22 -2.28 -12.42
C LEU A 5 4.30 -2.41 -11.19
N SER A 6 3.34 -1.51 -11.01
CA SER A 6 2.34 -1.60 -9.94
C SER A 6 1.51 -2.88 -10.04
N LEU A 7 1.06 -3.24 -11.24
CA LEU A 7 0.26 -4.44 -11.50
C LEU A 7 1.00 -5.73 -11.14
N ILE A 8 2.32 -5.77 -11.32
CA ILE A 8 3.15 -6.95 -11.03
C ILE A 8 3.57 -6.96 -9.56
N LEU A 9 3.98 -5.82 -9.00
CA LEU A 9 4.45 -5.73 -7.61
C LEU A 9 3.35 -6.01 -6.59
N GLN A 10 2.12 -5.53 -6.86
CA GLN A 10 1.02 -5.66 -5.91
C GLN A 10 0.63 -7.13 -5.62
N PRO A 11 0.39 -8.01 -6.62
CA PRO A 11 0.09 -9.42 -6.35
C PRO A 11 1.30 -10.16 -5.77
N ILE A 12 2.54 -9.81 -6.16
CA ILE A 12 3.74 -10.38 -5.53
C ILE A 12 3.76 -10.04 -4.03
N GLY A 13 3.51 -8.77 -3.68
CA GLY A 13 3.42 -8.33 -2.29
C GLY A 13 2.34 -9.08 -1.50
N ILE A 14 1.15 -9.25 -2.09
CA ILE A 14 0.04 -10.04 -1.50
C ILE A 14 0.49 -11.49 -1.24
N VAL A 15 1.17 -12.13 -2.21
CA VAL A 15 1.69 -13.50 -2.04
C VAL A 15 2.72 -13.58 -0.93
N PHE A 16 3.65 -12.62 -0.84
CA PHE A 16 4.62 -12.57 0.26
C PHE A 16 3.95 -12.38 1.62
N ILE A 17 2.93 -11.53 1.69
CA ILE A 17 2.12 -11.35 2.91
C ILE A 17 1.46 -12.68 3.29
N VAL A 18 0.84 -13.39 2.35
CA VAL A 18 0.23 -14.72 2.57
C VAL A 18 1.27 -15.75 3.04
N LEU A 19 2.45 -15.79 2.40
CA LEU A 19 3.54 -16.69 2.78
C LEU A 19 4.04 -16.40 4.21
N ALA A 20 4.12 -15.13 4.62
CA ALA A 20 4.52 -14.78 5.97
C ALA A 20 3.59 -15.38 7.05
N PHE A 21 2.29 -15.56 6.77
CA PHE A 21 1.38 -16.27 7.68
C PHE A 21 1.64 -17.76 7.78
N LEU A 22 2.01 -18.38 6.66
CA LEU A 22 2.23 -19.81 6.57
C LEU A 22 3.57 -20.23 7.20
N VAL A 23 4.49 -19.28 7.37
CA VAL A 23 5.77 -19.52 8.04
C VAL A 23 5.55 -19.76 9.53
N ASP A 24 6.04 -20.89 10.02
CA ASP A 24 5.90 -21.33 11.42
C ASP A 24 6.93 -20.72 12.38
N ARG A 25 7.52 -19.58 12.01
CA ARG A 25 8.61 -18.91 12.75
C ARG A 25 8.21 -17.54 13.31
N TRP A 26 6.99 -17.44 13.79
CA TRP A 26 6.62 -16.35 14.70
C TRP A 26 7.20 -16.70 16.07
N GLY A 27 7.66 -15.76 16.90
CA GLY A 27 8.44 -16.09 18.13
C GLY A 27 7.84 -17.16 19.07
N CYS A 28 6.55 -17.46 18.96
CA CYS A 28 5.83 -18.53 19.66
C CYS A 28 5.53 -19.81 18.82
N GLY A 29 6.11 -19.97 17.63
CA GLY A 29 5.86 -21.05 16.67
C GLY A 29 4.85 -20.67 15.59
N ARG A 30 3.79 -21.48 15.42
CA ARG A 30 2.74 -21.23 14.42
C ARG A 30 1.79 -20.14 14.92
N LEU A 31 1.42 -19.20 14.04
CA LEU A 31 0.52 -18.10 14.38
C LEU A 31 -0.88 -18.59 14.82
N LEU A 32 -1.43 -19.59 14.12
CA LEU A 32 -2.80 -20.06 14.32
C LEU A 32 -2.96 -21.09 15.44
N ASP A 33 -1.88 -21.72 15.89
CA ASP A 33 -1.91 -22.72 16.97
C ASP A 33 -1.26 -22.17 18.24
N SER A 34 0.07 -22.24 18.29
CA SER A 34 0.87 -21.98 19.49
C SER A 34 0.74 -20.52 19.95
N CYS A 35 0.80 -19.56 19.02
CA CYS A 35 0.65 -18.14 19.35
C CYS A 35 -0.79 -17.76 19.74
N LEU A 36 -1.80 -18.43 19.16
CA LEU A 36 -3.20 -18.17 19.49
C LEU A 36 -3.54 -18.69 20.90
N TYR A 37 -2.92 -19.80 21.32
CA TYR A 37 -3.10 -20.36 22.66
C TYR A 37 -2.49 -19.46 23.75
N TYR A 38 -1.24 -19.01 23.58
CA TYR A 38 -0.54 -18.21 24.59
C TYR A 38 -0.95 -16.73 24.59
N TYR A 39 -1.20 -16.13 23.42
CA TYR A 39 -1.42 -14.68 23.26
C TYR A 39 -2.74 -14.34 22.59
N LYS A 40 -3.80 -15.08 22.91
CA LYS A 40 -5.13 -15.05 22.27
C LYS A 40 -5.59 -13.66 21.82
N THR A 41 -5.66 -12.68 22.72
CA THR A 41 -6.14 -11.32 22.38
C THR A 41 -5.26 -10.61 21.36
N THR A 42 -3.94 -10.70 21.48
CA THR A 42 -2.98 -10.05 20.57
C THR A 42 -3.03 -10.69 19.19
N THR A 43 -3.04 -12.02 19.14
CA THR A 43 -3.06 -12.80 17.90
C THR A 43 -4.38 -12.59 17.14
N ILE A 44 -5.51 -12.49 17.84
CA ILE A 44 -6.82 -12.15 17.24
C ILE A 44 -6.80 -10.72 16.66
N MET A 45 -6.27 -9.74 17.39
CA MET A 45 -6.18 -8.36 16.88
C MET A 45 -5.29 -8.26 15.63
N LEU A 46 -4.14 -8.95 15.64
CA LEU A 46 -3.28 -9.08 14.47
C LEU A 46 -4.04 -9.67 13.29
N MET A 47 -4.72 -10.80 13.48
CA MET A 47 -5.51 -11.46 12.43
C MET A 47 -6.61 -10.56 11.87
N LEU A 48 -7.32 -9.81 12.72
CA LEU A 48 -8.36 -8.87 12.29
C LEU A 48 -7.78 -7.73 11.44
N CYS A 49 -6.72 -7.07 11.91
CA CYS A 49 -6.03 -6.02 11.16
C CYS A 49 -5.53 -6.51 9.80
N LEU A 50 -5.05 -7.75 9.77
CA LEU A 50 -4.54 -8.37 8.56
C LEU A 50 -5.64 -8.73 7.56
N ILE A 51 -6.74 -9.35 8.00
CA ILE A 51 -7.87 -9.68 7.12
C ILE A 51 -8.48 -8.40 6.52
N ILE A 52 -8.65 -7.36 7.34
CA ILE A 52 -9.17 -6.07 6.89
C ILE A 52 -8.18 -5.39 5.93
N GLY A 53 -6.89 -5.38 6.25
CA GLY A 53 -5.89 -4.78 5.37
C GLY A 53 -5.77 -5.51 4.03
N MET A 54 -5.82 -6.84 4.03
CA MET A 54 -5.78 -7.66 2.82
C MET A 54 -7.01 -7.46 1.94
N SER A 55 -8.21 -7.32 2.53
CA SER A 55 -9.42 -7.05 1.73
C SER A 55 -9.32 -5.70 1.00
N PHE A 56 -8.78 -4.67 1.64
CA PHE A 56 -8.53 -3.38 0.97
C PHE A 56 -7.49 -3.48 -0.14
N LEU A 57 -6.41 -4.24 0.05
CA LEU A 57 -5.41 -4.47 -0.99
C LEU A 57 -5.97 -5.23 -2.21
N ILE A 58 -6.86 -6.20 -1.98
CA ILE A 58 -7.55 -6.96 -3.05
C ILE A 58 -8.51 -6.05 -3.83
N VAL A 59 -9.25 -5.17 -3.13
CA VAL A 59 -10.11 -4.19 -3.78
C VAL A 59 -9.27 -3.23 -4.63
N ALA A 60 -8.17 -2.71 -4.10
CA ALA A 60 -7.25 -1.86 -4.85
C ALA A 60 -6.66 -2.56 -6.09
N PHE A 61 -6.37 -3.86 -6.00
CA PHE A 61 -5.88 -4.64 -7.13
C PHE A 61 -6.97 -4.86 -8.20
N SER A 62 -8.22 -5.06 -7.79
CA SER A 62 -9.36 -5.14 -8.70
C SER A 62 -9.56 -3.82 -9.47
N LEU A 63 -9.32 -2.68 -8.81
CA LEU A 63 -9.36 -1.37 -9.46
C LEU A 63 -8.24 -1.22 -10.49
N ASP A 64 -7.04 -1.76 -10.22
CA ASP A 64 -5.95 -1.78 -11.20
C ASP A 64 -6.30 -2.59 -12.46
N LEU A 65 -6.92 -3.76 -12.28
CA LEU A 65 -7.42 -4.57 -13.39
C LEU A 65 -8.48 -3.82 -14.22
N ALA A 66 -9.43 -3.16 -13.55
CA ALA A 66 -10.47 -2.38 -14.23
C ALA A 66 -9.89 -1.21 -15.05
N THR A 67 -8.82 -0.59 -14.56
CA THR A 67 -8.14 0.52 -15.24
C THR A 67 -7.45 0.06 -16.53
N ILE A 68 -6.93 -1.18 -16.56
CA ILE A 68 -6.31 -1.75 -17.77
C ILE A 68 -7.35 -2.03 -18.85
N ILE A 69 -8.54 -2.49 -18.45
CA ILE A 69 -9.62 -2.82 -19.38
C ILE A 69 -10.28 -1.55 -19.93
N SER A 70 -10.33 -0.46 -19.15
CA SER A 70 -10.97 0.79 -19.54
C SER A 70 -10.05 2.00 -19.31
N SER A 71 -9.34 2.41 -20.35
CA SER A 71 -8.45 3.58 -20.35
C SER A 71 -9.17 4.91 -20.15
N SER A 72 -10.51 4.95 -20.17
CA SER A 72 -11.29 6.16 -19.88
C SER A 72 -11.35 6.46 -18.38
N LEU A 73 -11.19 5.45 -17.52
CA LEU A 73 -11.20 5.62 -16.07
C LEU A 73 -9.90 6.28 -15.56
N ASP A 74 -8.81 6.16 -16.30
CA ASP A 74 -7.50 6.74 -15.97
C ASP A 74 -7.51 8.27 -15.90
N PHE A 75 -8.36 8.93 -16.68
CA PHE A 75 -8.45 10.39 -16.70
C PHE A 75 -9.24 10.95 -15.52
N ASN A 76 -9.91 10.09 -14.74
CA ASN A 76 -10.70 10.52 -13.61
C ASN A 76 -9.83 10.61 -12.34
N ALA A 77 -9.44 11.83 -11.98
CA ALA A 77 -8.59 12.09 -10.80
C ALA A 77 -9.16 11.51 -9.49
N THR A 78 -10.48 11.45 -9.38
CA THR A 78 -11.18 10.87 -8.22
C THR A 78 -10.90 9.38 -8.07
N TYR A 79 -10.86 8.64 -9.19
CA TYR A 79 -10.63 7.19 -9.19
C TYR A 79 -9.22 6.85 -8.70
N ASN A 80 -8.22 7.57 -9.21
CA ASN A 80 -6.83 7.38 -8.78
C ASN A 80 -6.63 7.74 -7.30
N SER A 81 -7.33 8.77 -6.81
CA SER A 81 -7.28 9.18 -5.40
C SER A 81 -7.89 8.13 -4.46
N ILE A 82 -9.04 7.55 -4.83
CA ILE A 82 -9.69 6.48 -4.05
C ILE A 82 -8.78 5.25 -3.96
N LYS A 83 -8.19 4.83 -5.09
CA LYS A 83 -7.24 3.72 -5.14
C LYS A 83 -6.06 3.95 -4.19
N LEU A 84 -5.51 5.15 -4.21
CA LEU A 84 -4.37 5.54 -3.38
C LEU A 84 -4.72 5.49 -1.88
N ILE A 85 -5.91 5.98 -1.51
CA ILE A 85 -6.42 5.91 -0.13
C ILE A 85 -6.59 4.46 0.31
N LEU A 86 -7.19 3.60 -0.53
CA LEU A 86 -7.36 2.17 -0.24
C LEU A 86 -6.03 1.46 0.03
N LEU A 87 -5.00 1.75 -0.79
CA LEU A 87 -3.66 1.20 -0.60
C LEU A 87 -3.03 1.65 0.73
N ILE A 88 -3.10 2.95 1.05
CA ILE A 88 -2.55 3.50 2.30
C ILE A 88 -3.27 2.91 3.52
N VAL A 89 -4.59 2.83 3.49
CA VAL A 89 -5.39 2.28 4.59
C VAL A 89 -5.12 0.78 4.77
N GLY A 90 -5.06 0.01 3.68
CA GLY A 90 -4.73 -1.41 3.72
C GLY A 90 -3.35 -1.67 4.32
N LEU A 91 -2.34 -0.93 3.86
CA LEU A 91 -0.96 -1.09 4.32
C LEU A 91 -0.78 -0.68 5.78
N SER A 92 -1.37 0.46 6.18
CA SER A 92 -1.32 0.94 7.56
C SER A 92 -2.06 0.01 8.53
N GLY A 93 -3.14 -0.63 8.09
CA GLY A 93 -3.84 -1.67 8.85
C GLY A 93 -2.96 -2.89 9.11
N ILE A 94 -2.35 -3.45 8.05
CA ILE A 94 -1.40 -4.58 8.15
C ILE A 94 -0.24 -4.21 9.08
N PHE A 95 0.32 -3.01 8.90
CA PHE A 95 1.43 -2.55 9.72
C PHE A 95 1.07 -2.40 11.19
N SER A 96 -0.08 -1.79 11.48
CA SER A 96 -0.55 -1.59 12.85
C SER A 96 -0.73 -2.94 13.56
N GLY A 97 -1.27 -3.93 12.85
CA GLY A 97 -1.36 -5.30 13.37
C GLY A 97 0.01 -5.87 13.74
N ILE A 98 0.97 -5.82 12.82
CA ILE A 98 2.33 -6.33 13.03
C ILE A 98 3.01 -5.58 14.19
N LEU A 99 2.84 -4.27 14.28
CA LEU A 99 3.43 -3.45 15.34
C LEU A 99 2.86 -3.80 16.71
N ILE A 100 1.54 -3.98 16.83
CA ILE A 100 0.90 -4.43 18.07
C ILE A 100 1.42 -5.81 18.48
N TYR A 101 1.59 -6.72 17.52
CA TYR A 101 2.14 -8.04 17.76
C TYR A 101 3.61 -7.97 18.23
N ALA A 102 4.44 -7.23 17.50
CA ALA A 102 5.86 -7.07 17.79
C ALA A 102 6.09 -6.48 19.19
N VAL A 103 5.36 -5.41 19.54
CA VAL A 103 5.44 -4.75 20.87
C VAL A 103 5.07 -5.69 22.01
N LYS A 104 4.19 -6.68 21.78
CA LYS A 104 3.69 -7.56 22.84
C LYS A 104 4.42 -8.89 22.99
N ILE A 105 5.06 -9.40 21.93
CA ILE A 105 5.58 -10.78 21.90
C ILE A 105 7.10 -10.87 21.78
N GLU A 106 7.75 -10.00 21.00
CA GLU A 106 9.20 -10.08 20.80
C GLU A 106 9.95 -9.16 21.74
N ARG A 107 11.22 -9.47 22.05
CA ARG A 107 12.07 -8.67 22.95
C ARG A 107 13.03 -7.74 22.19
N ASP A 108 13.21 -7.96 20.88
CA ASP A 108 14.14 -7.26 19.99
C ASP A 108 13.43 -6.50 18.87
N TYR A 109 12.84 -5.36 19.21
CA TYR A 109 11.91 -4.60 18.36
C TYR A 109 12.57 -3.78 17.23
N SER A 110 13.87 -3.50 17.34
CA SER A 110 14.53 -2.46 16.54
C SER A 110 14.64 -2.81 15.06
N GLN A 111 14.99 -4.06 14.74
CA GLN A 111 15.15 -4.50 13.35
C GLN A 111 13.80 -4.56 12.61
N LEU A 112 12.76 -5.07 13.26
CA LEU A 112 11.42 -5.18 12.68
C LEU A 112 10.82 -3.78 12.44
N ILE A 113 10.92 -2.88 13.41
CA ILE A 113 10.44 -1.49 13.26
C ILE A 113 11.22 -0.75 12.16
N CYS A 114 12.53 -0.97 12.06
CA CYS A 114 13.37 -0.36 11.03
C CYS A 114 13.01 -0.86 9.62
N VAL A 115 12.84 -2.17 9.43
CA VAL A 115 12.43 -2.75 8.15
C VAL A 115 11.08 -2.19 7.72
N VAL A 116 10.11 -2.11 8.64
CA VAL A 116 8.81 -1.56 8.25
C VAL A 116 8.86 -0.05 8.01
N GLY A 117 9.66 0.69 8.78
CA GLY A 117 9.91 2.11 8.53
C GLY A 117 10.48 2.36 7.13
N ILE A 118 11.41 1.51 6.66
CA ILE A 118 11.96 1.56 5.30
C ILE A 118 10.88 1.28 4.26
N VAL A 119 10.03 0.28 4.48
CA VAL A 119 8.92 -0.02 3.56
C VAL A 119 7.96 1.16 3.46
N ILE A 120 7.59 1.79 4.59
CA ILE A 120 6.71 2.97 4.60
C ILE A 120 7.37 4.14 3.89
N ALA A 121 8.64 4.43 4.18
CA ALA A 121 9.39 5.51 3.53
C ALA A 121 9.48 5.29 2.01
N CYS A 122 9.69 4.04 1.57
CA CYS A 122 9.71 3.67 0.16
C CYS A 122 8.33 3.86 -0.49
N GLN A 123 7.26 3.46 0.18
CA GLN A 123 5.88 3.65 -0.29
C GLN A 123 5.52 5.14 -0.38
N VAL A 124 5.87 5.95 0.62
CA VAL A 124 5.66 7.40 0.61
C VAL A 124 6.51 8.08 -0.47
N ALA A 125 7.75 7.65 -0.68
CA ALA A 125 8.61 8.15 -1.75
C ALA A 125 8.03 7.84 -3.13
N LEU A 126 7.53 6.62 -3.35
CA LEU A 126 6.82 6.23 -4.56
C LEU A 126 5.55 7.07 -4.74
N LEU A 127 4.75 7.23 -3.67
CA LEU A 127 3.56 8.06 -3.66
C LEU A 127 3.87 9.49 -4.08
N ASN A 128 4.93 10.08 -3.52
CA ASN A 128 5.38 11.43 -3.85
C ASN A 128 5.90 11.52 -5.27
N LEU A 129 6.50 10.46 -5.81
CA LEU A 129 6.91 10.37 -7.21
C LEU A 129 5.70 10.32 -8.17
N PHE A 130 4.59 9.71 -7.74
CA PHE A 130 3.32 9.70 -8.48
C PHE A 130 2.50 10.99 -8.31
N LEU A 131 2.56 11.60 -7.12
CA LEU A 131 1.86 12.83 -6.72
C LEU A 131 2.64 14.11 -7.01
N TYR A 132 3.90 14.02 -7.41
CA TYR A 132 4.52 15.06 -8.22
C TYR A 132 4.01 14.85 -9.64
N PRO A 133 2.90 15.49 -10.06
CA PRO A 133 2.90 15.92 -11.43
C PRO A 133 4.19 16.73 -11.53
N CYS A 134 4.92 16.54 -12.62
CA CYS A 134 5.64 17.68 -13.12
C CYS A 134 4.67 18.86 -13.05
N PHE A 135 4.99 19.84 -12.18
CA PHE A 135 4.84 21.26 -12.43
C PHE A 135 5.50 21.62 -13.79
N PHE A 136 5.27 20.83 -14.84
CA PHE A 136 5.46 21.28 -16.20
C PHE A 136 4.28 22.20 -16.43
N GLU A 137 4.51 23.46 -16.03
CA GLU A 137 3.95 24.63 -16.64
C GLU A 137 3.69 24.35 -18.13
N ARG A 138 2.48 23.91 -18.47
CA ARG A 138 1.86 24.50 -19.64
C ARG A 138 1.33 25.85 -19.18
N LYS A 139 2.25 26.78 -18.90
CA LYS A 139 1.98 28.17 -19.20
C LYS A 139 1.74 28.18 -20.70
N THR A 140 0.47 28.05 -21.08
CA THR A 140 -0.02 28.65 -22.29
C THR A 140 0.38 30.12 -22.20
N LYS A 141 1.59 30.45 -22.70
CA LYS A 141 1.87 31.80 -23.15
C LYS A 141 0.85 32.03 -24.25
N VAL A 142 -0.30 32.58 -23.87
CA VAL A 142 -1.21 33.23 -24.79
C VAL A 142 -0.39 34.38 -25.37
N VAL A 143 0.22 34.14 -26.53
CA VAL A 143 0.78 35.23 -27.33
C VAL A 143 -0.44 35.99 -27.83
N VAL A 144 -0.74 37.10 -27.17
CA VAL A 144 -1.71 38.07 -27.67
C VAL A 144 -1.12 38.63 -28.95
N ALA A 145 -1.60 38.14 -30.09
CA ALA A 145 -1.35 38.77 -31.37
C ALA A 145 -2.15 40.08 -31.41
N THR A 146 -1.52 41.19 -31.04
CA THR A 146 -2.03 42.52 -31.36
C THR A 146 -1.94 42.71 -32.87
N THR A 147 -3.06 42.51 -33.57
CA THR A 147 -3.22 42.99 -34.95
C THR A 147 -3.22 44.51 -34.91
N ALA A 148 -2.07 45.12 -35.21
CA ALA A 148 -2.01 46.54 -35.58
C ALA A 148 -2.67 46.69 -36.95
N VAL A 149 -3.93 47.13 -36.96
CA VAL A 149 -4.59 47.63 -38.16
C VAL A 149 -3.93 48.96 -38.51
N LYS A 150 -3.39 49.02 -39.72
CA LYS A 150 -2.76 50.19 -40.35
C LYS A 150 -3.80 51.01 -41.08
#